data_AF-A0A9X8YQ77-F1
#
_entry.id   AF-A0A9X8YQ77-F1
#
_cell.length_a   1.000
_cell.length_b   1.000
_cell.length_c   1.000
_cell.angle_alpha   90.00
_cell.angle_beta   90.00
_cell.angle_gamma   90.00
#
_symmetry.space_group_name_H-M   'P 1'
#
loop_
_entity.id
_entity.type
_entity.pdbx_description
1 polymer ?
#
loop_
_entity_poly.entity_id
_entity_poly.type
_entity_poly.pdbx_seq_one_letter_code
_entity_poly.pdbx_strand_id
1 'polypeptide(L)'
;MFVAFGAFRGQFSDRIGSLTEFLLQLRMMSLHNERIADIALHPREARKPDHPYTAGLQPLGLTTHALSYRYDSQSPAIFDGLDISVAPGESVAIVGPSGAGKTTLMKVLCGLFTPDSGR
;
A
#
# COMPACT_ATOMS: atom_id res chain seq x y z
N MET A 1 48.89 -36.44 28.88
CA MET A 1 47.46 -36.57 29.19
C MET A 1 46.73 -35.22 29.18
N PHE A 2 47.25 -34.18 29.84
CA PHE A 2 46.61 -32.84 29.90
C PHE A 2 46.44 -32.11 28.56
N VAL A 3 47.37 -32.27 27.60
CA VAL A 3 47.29 -31.62 26.26
C VAL A 3 46.09 -32.14 25.45
N ALA A 4 45.86 -33.46 25.45
CA ALA A 4 44.72 -34.06 24.77
C ALA A 4 43.39 -33.62 25.42
N PHE A 5 43.32 -33.57 26.75
CA PHE A 5 42.14 -33.06 27.47
C PHE A 5 41.84 -31.60 27.14
N GLY A 6 42.86 -30.73 27.09
CA GLY A 6 42.71 -29.33 26.69
C GLY A 6 42.17 -29.17 25.25
N ALA A 7 42.67 -29.99 24.32
CA ALA A 7 42.19 -29.99 22.93
C ALA A 7 40.73 -30.44 22.81
N PHE A 8 40.33 -31.53 23.49
CA PHE A 8 38.95 -32.00 23.50
C PHE A 8 37.99 -31.00 24.18
N ARG A 9 38.43 -30.36 25.27
CA ARG A 9 37.67 -29.29 25.93
C ARG A 9 37.46 -28.08 25.01
N GLY A 10 38.51 -27.67 24.28
CA GLY A 10 38.42 -26.60 23.28
C GLY A 10 37.40 -26.93 22.20
N GLN A 11 37.53 -28.10 21.57
CA GLN A 11 36.58 -28.56 20.55
C GLN A 11 35.15 -28.63 21.09
N PHE A 12 34.95 -29.07 22.32
CA PHE A 12 33.63 -29.11 22.93
C PHE A 12 33.03 -27.71 23.13
N SER A 13 33.81 -26.77 23.67
CA SER A 13 33.39 -25.37 23.80
C SER A 13 33.07 -24.72 22.45
N ASP A 14 33.88 -24.97 21.42
CA ASP A 14 33.65 -24.43 20.07
C ASP A 14 32.35 -24.98 19.47
N ARG A 15 32.04 -26.26 19.69
CA ARG A 15 30.81 -26.89 19.23
C ARG A 15 29.58 -26.29 19.92
N ILE A 16 29.66 -26.01 21.22
CA ILE A 16 28.59 -25.30 21.96
C ILE A 16 28.40 -23.89 21.41
N GLY A 17 29.49 -23.17 21.12
CA GLY A 17 29.44 -21.85 20.49
C GLY A 17 28.74 -21.89 19.13
N SER A 18 29.14 -22.82 18.26
CA SER A 18 28.51 -22.98 16.93
C SER A 18 27.02 -23.33 17.00
N LEU A 19 26.61 -24.11 18.00
CA LEU A 19 25.20 -24.46 18.19
C LEU A 19 24.39 -23.25 18.64
N THR A 20 24.97 -22.42 19.51
CA THR A 20 24.34 -21.18 19.98
C THR A 20 24.16 -20.19 18.82
N GLU A 21 25.20 -20.00 18.00
CA GLU A 21 25.16 -19.16 16.81
C GLU A 21 24.10 -19.64 15.81
N PHE A 22 24.06 -20.96 15.57
CA PHE A 22 23.05 -21.56 14.70
C PHE A 22 21.63 -21.33 15.23
N LEU A 23 21.42 -21.42 16.55
CA LEU A 23 20.12 -21.16 17.17
C LEU A 23 19.70 -19.70 17.02
N LEU A 24 20.64 -18.76 17.15
CA LEU A 24 20.41 -17.35 16.88
C LEU A 24 20.08 -17.11 15.40
N GLN A 25 20.79 -17.75 14.48
CA GLN A 25 20.54 -17.65 13.05
C GLN A 25 19.16 -18.20 12.66
N LEU A 26 18.73 -19.32 13.25
CA LEU A 26 17.38 -19.86 13.07
C LEU A 26 16.31 -18.89 13.58
N ARG A 27 16.54 -18.25 14.73
CA ARG A 27 15.63 -17.21 15.26
C ARG A 27 15.51 -16.02 14.32
N MET A 28 16.64 -15.53 13.81
CA MET A 28 16.64 -14.45 12.82
C MET A 28 15.91 -14.87 11.55
N MET A 29 16.15 -16.07 11.02
CA MET A 29 15.48 -16.57 9.82
C MET A 29 13.95 -16.62 9.99
N SER A 30 13.47 -17.01 11.18
CA SER A 30 12.04 -17.03 11.50
C SER A 30 11.40 -15.64 11.38
N LEU A 31 12.06 -14.59 11.87
CA LEU A 31 11.56 -13.21 11.78
C LEU A 31 11.51 -12.70 10.32
N HIS A 32 12.49 -13.07 9.51
CA HIS A 32 12.46 -12.73 8.08
C HIS A 32 11.33 -13.45 7.36
N ASN A 33 11.08 -14.72 7.72
CA ASN A 33 10.00 -15.50 7.13
C ASN A 33 8.62 -14.90 7.44
N GLU A 34 8.41 -14.35 8.64
CA GLU A 34 7.17 -13.64 9.00
C GLU A 34 6.91 -12.46 8.06
N ARG A 35 7.93 -11.60 7.83
CA ARG A 35 7.79 -10.46 6.91
C ARG A 35 7.55 -10.87 5.46
N ILE A 36 8.17 -11.96 5.01
CA ILE A 36 7.95 -12.49 3.66
C ILE A 36 6.54 -13.07 3.57
N ALA A 37 6.08 -13.79 4.60
CA ALA A 37 4.74 -14.35 4.65
C ALA A 37 3.68 -13.25 4.63
N ASP A 38 3.87 -12.14 5.36
CA ASP A 38 2.96 -10.99 5.33
C ASP A 38 2.74 -10.45 3.91
N ILE A 39 3.80 -10.37 3.10
CA ILE A 39 3.72 -9.91 1.71
C ILE A 39 3.14 -11.00 0.80
N ALA A 40 3.64 -12.23 0.92
CA ALA A 40 3.30 -13.33 0.02
C ALA A 40 1.86 -13.82 0.21
N LEU A 41 1.35 -13.75 1.44
CA LEU A 41 0.00 -14.19 1.82
C LEU A 41 -0.99 -13.02 1.89
N HIS A 42 -0.57 -11.78 1.61
CA HIS A 42 -1.48 -10.66 1.55
C HIS A 42 -2.58 -10.94 0.50
N PRO A 43 -3.86 -10.72 0.81
CA PRO A 43 -4.93 -10.87 -0.17
C PRO A 43 -4.62 -10.04 -1.41
N ARG A 44 -4.75 -10.65 -2.59
CA ARG A 44 -4.55 -9.98 -3.87
C ARG A 44 -5.61 -8.90 -4.03
N GLU A 45 -5.19 -7.69 -4.40
CA GLU A 45 -6.11 -6.60 -4.71
C GLU A 45 -7.06 -7.02 -5.84
N ALA A 46 -8.34 -6.64 -5.71
CA ALA A 46 -9.35 -6.94 -6.72
C ALA A 46 -8.98 -6.24 -8.03
N ARG A 47 -8.77 -7.03 -9.09
CA ARG A 47 -8.54 -6.48 -10.44
C ARG A 47 -9.81 -5.76 -10.88
N LYS A 48 -9.70 -4.45 -11.14
CA LYS A 48 -10.79 -3.69 -11.78
C LYS A 48 -11.06 -4.28 -13.16
N PRO A 49 -12.33 -4.38 -13.59
CA PRO A 49 -12.66 -4.90 -14.90
C PRO A 49 -11.96 -4.07 -15.98
N ASP A 50 -11.29 -4.76 -16.92
CA ASP A 50 -10.75 -4.12 -18.10
C ASP A 50 -11.93 -3.61 -18.93
N HIS A 51 -11.96 -2.31 -19.20
CA HIS A 51 -12.95 -1.74 -20.11
C HIS A 51 -12.35 -1.83 -21.52
N PRO A 52 -12.92 -2.64 -22.44
CA PRO A 52 -12.37 -2.76 -23.77
C PRO A 52 -12.41 -1.41 -24.48
N TYR A 53 -11.24 -0.93 -24.91
CA TYR A 53 -11.15 0.25 -25.74
C TYR A 53 -11.91 -0.01 -27.04
N THR A 54 -13.06 0.62 -27.19
CA THR A 54 -13.86 0.51 -28.40
C THR A 54 -13.52 1.70 -29.29
N ALA A 55 -13.04 1.44 -30.51
CA ALA A 55 -12.84 2.50 -31.49
C ALA A 55 -14.19 3.18 -31.77
N GLY A 56 -14.27 4.50 -31.56
CA GLY A 56 -15.50 5.28 -31.68
C GLY A 56 -16.03 5.90 -30.38
N LEU A 57 -15.23 5.97 -29.31
CA LEU A 57 -15.57 6.73 -28.10
C LEU A 57 -15.93 8.18 -28.47
N GLN A 58 -17.18 8.56 -28.17
CA GLN A 58 -17.61 9.96 -28.21
C GLN A 58 -17.06 10.70 -26.99
N PRO A 59 -16.99 12.04 -27.01
CA PRO A 59 -16.67 12.81 -25.81
C PRO A 59 -17.63 12.43 -24.65
N LEU A 60 -17.08 12.10 -23.48
CA LEU A 60 -17.86 11.82 -22.28
C LEU A 60 -17.99 13.09 -21.43
N GLY A 61 -19.13 13.22 -20.76
CA GLY A 61 -19.29 14.14 -19.64
C GLY A 61 -18.94 13.46 -18.32
N LEU A 62 -18.59 14.25 -17.31
CA LEU A 62 -18.33 13.78 -15.96
C LEU A 62 -19.29 14.49 -15.00
N THR A 63 -20.00 13.74 -14.19
CA THR A 63 -20.91 14.27 -13.17
C THR A 63 -20.66 13.55 -11.85
N THR A 64 -20.50 14.30 -10.77
CA THR A 64 -20.43 13.76 -9.41
C THR A 64 -21.68 14.16 -8.63
N HIS A 65 -22.06 13.30 -7.69
CA HIS A 65 -23.20 13.48 -6.81
C HIS A 65 -22.80 13.31 -5.35
N ALA A 66 -22.86 14.39 -4.58
CA ALA A 66 -22.58 14.43 -3.15
C ALA A 66 -21.27 13.74 -2.76
N LEU A 67 -20.20 14.02 -3.51
CA LEU A 67 -18.91 13.35 -3.34
C LEU A 67 -18.21 13.84 -2.06
N SER A 68 -17.82 12.90 -1.19
CA SER A 68 -17.07 13.21 0.03
C SER A 68 -15.83 12.32 0.16
N TYR A 69 -14.75 12.90 0.69
CA TYR A 69 -13.51 12.15 0.91
C TYR A 69 -12.67 12.69 2.08
N ARG A 70 -12.12 11.78 2.87
CA ARG A 70 -11.06 11.98 3.88
C ARG A 70 -9.98 10.90 3.74
N TYR A 71 -8.76 11.21 4.19
CA TYR A 71 -7.65 10.24 4.15
C TYR A 71 -7.75 9.17 5.23
N ASP A 72 -8.25 9.54 6.40
CA ASP A 72 -8.43 8.64 7.53
C ASP A 72 -9.57 9.15 8.43
N SER A 73 -10.02 8.32 9.37
CA SER A 73 -11.15 8.63 10.25
C SER A 73 -10.91 9.79 11.22
N GLN A 74 -9.65 10.13 11.51
CA GLN A 74 -9.26 11.20 12.43
C GLN A 74 -8.95 12.52 11.71
N SER A 75 -8.66 12.46 10.42
CA SER A 75 -8.39 13.60 9.56
C SER A 75 -9.68 14.32 9.18
N PRO A 76 -9.66 15.66 9.03
CA PRO A 76 -10.80 16.41 8.51
C PRO A 76 -11.12 15.98 7.07
N ALA A 77 -12.39 16.14 6.67
CA ALA A 77 -12.80 15.93 5.29
C ALA A 77 -12.07 16.92 4.38
N ILE A 78 -11.60 16.43 3.23
CA ILE A 78 -10.99 17.28 2.19
C ILE A 78 -12.09 18.02 1.42
N PHE A 79 -13.19 17.32 1.13
CA PHE A 79 -14.42 17.85 0.59
C PHE A 79 -15.60 16.99 1.07
N ASP A 80 -16.77 17.60 1.17
CA ASP A 80 -17.98 16.96 1.66
C ASP A 80 -19.19 17.41 0.82
N GLY A 81 -19.90 16.47 0.20
CA GLY A 81 -21.08 16.76 -0.62
C GLY A 81 -20.79 17.51 -1.93
N LEU A 82 -19.66 17.23 -2.58
CA LEU A 82 -19.22 17.96 -3.78
C LEU A 82 -19.92 17.49 -5.06
N ASP A 83 -20.69 18.38 -5.69
CA ASP A 83 -21.31 18.19 -6.99
C ASP A 83 -20.53 18.94 -8.08
N ILE A 84 -20.01 18.21 -9.06
CA ILE A 84 -19.30 18.76 -10.23
C ILE A 84 -19.96 18.20 -11.48
N SER A 85 -20.15 19.05 -12.48
CA SER A 85 -20.57 18.63 -13.82
C SER A 85 -19.61 19.22 -14.85
N VAL A 86 -19.04 18.37 -15.68
CA VAL A 86 -18.16 18.72 -16.81
C VAL A 86 -18.81 18.16 -18.06
N ALA A 87 -19.20 19.04 -18.97
CA ALA A 87 -19.83 18.66 -20.23
C ALA A 87 -18.81 18.03 -21.20
N PRO A 88 -19.27 17.22 -22.17
CA PRO A 88 -18.39 16.65 -23.17
C PRO A 88 -17.65 17.74 -23.97
N GLY A 89 -16.31 17.66 -24.00
CA GLY A 89 -15.45 18.66 -24.66
C GLY A 89 -15.18 19.93 -23.85
N GLU A 90 -15.73 20.04 -22.64
CA GLU A 90 -15.45 21.13 -21.72
C GLU A 90 -14.06 20.95 -21.08
N SER A 91 -13.35 22.07 -20.87
CA SER A 91 -12.08 22.10 -20.15
C SER A 91 -12.23 22.94 -18.89
N VAL A 92 -12.04 22.30 -17.73
CA VAL A 92 -12.23 22.93 -16.41
C VAL A 92 -10.89 23.00 -15.69
N ALA A 93 -10.57 24.16 -15.14
CA ALA A 93 -9.40 24.37 -14.31
C ALA A 93 -9.75 24.32 -12.81
N ILE A 94 -9.05 23.47 -12.05
CA ILE A 94 -9.18 23.41 -10.59
C ILE A 94 -8.10 24.29 -9.97
N VAL A 95 -8.51 25.38 -9.32
CA VAL A 95 -7.61 26.37 -8.72
C VAL A 95 -7.78 26.46 -7.20
N GLY A 96 -6.75 26.92 -6.50
CA GLY A 96 -6.76 27.08 -5.03
C GLY A 96 -5.36 26.96 -4.40
N PRO A 97 -5.21 27.28 -3.11
CA PRO A 97 -3.92 27.27 -2.41
C PRO A 97 -3.32 25.87 -2.31
N SER A 98 -2.01 25.78 -2.05
CA SER A 98 -1.35 24.49 -1.81
C SER A 98 -1.98 23.79 -0.60
N GLY A 99 -2.14 22.46 -0.68
CA GLY A 99 -2.80 21.68 0.38
C GLY A 99 -4.32 21.68 0.38
N ALA A 100 -4.99 22.49 -0.46
CA ALA A 100 -6.47 22.56 -0.52
C ALA A 100 -7.18 21.30 -1.06
N GLY A 101 -6.46 20.20 -1.32
CA GLY A 101 -7.09 18.94 -1.77
C GLY A 101 -7.26 18.76 -3.28
N LYS A 102 -6.78 19.68 -4.13
CA LYS A 102 -6.94 19.60 -5.60
C LYS A 102 -6.44 18.27 -6.20
N THR A 103 -5.22 17.86 -5.85
CA THR A 103 -4.65 16.57 -6.30
C THR A 103 -5.45 15.39 -5.76
N THR A 104 -5.96 15.49 -4.54
CA THR A 104 -6.81 14.46 -3.94
C THR A 104 -8.14 14.34 -4.71
N LEU A 105 -8.77 15.45 -5.06
CA LEU A 105 -9.99 15.47 -5.89
C LEU A 105 -9.73 14.80 -7.24
N MET A 106 -8.64 15.14 -7.94
CA MET A 106 -8.30 14.48 -9.22
C MET A 106 -8.09 12.97 -9.05
N LYS A 107 -7.44 12.52 -7.96
CA LYS A 107 -7.26 11.09 -7.68
C LYS A 107 -8.59 10.37 -7.46
N VAL A 108 -9.54 11.00 -6.76
CA VAL A 108 -10.88 10.43 -6.55
C VAL A 108 -11.65 10.39 -7.88
N LEU A 109 -11.64 11.46 -8.68
CA LEU A 109 -12.32 11.50 -9.99
C LEU A 109 -11.76 10.47 -10.98
N CYS A 110 -10.45 10.22 -10.97
CA CYS A 110 -9.84 9.15 -11.77
C CYS A 110 -10.08 7.74 -11.21
N GLY A 111 -10.82 7.61 -10.11
CA GLY A 111 -11.08 6.34 -9.42
C GLY A 111 -9.84 5.71 -8.78
N LEU A 112 -8.76 6.47 -8.57
CA LEU A 112 -7.57 5.98 -7.87
C LEU A 112 -7.82 5.86 -6.37
N PHE A 113 -8.62 6.78 -5.82
CA PHE A 113 -9.10 6.74 -4.44
C PHE A 113 -10.62 6.52 -4.44
N THR A 114 -11.09 5.65 -3.55
CA THR A 114 -12.52 5.40 -3.35
C THR A 114 -13.09 6.53 -2.49
N PRO A 115 -14.16 7.20 -2.91
CA PRO A 115 -14.83 8.20 -2.07
C PRO A 115 -15.47 7.53 -0.85
N ASP A 116 -15.60 8.27 0.25
CA ASP A 116 -16.30 7.77 1.45
C ASP A 116 -17.81 7.70 1.22
N SER A 117 -18.34 8.67 0.46
CA SER A 117 -19.74 8.74 0.07
C SER A 117 -19.90 9.47 -1.26
N GLY A 118 -21.05 9.28 -1.90
CA GLY A 118 -21.35 9.84 -3.22
C GLY A 118 -20.88 8.95 -4.38
N ARG A 119 -21.00 9.47 -5.59
CA ARG A 119 -20.58 8.82 -6.84
C ARG A 119 -20.16 9.81 -7.91
#